data_AF-A0A3G2G365-F1
#
_entry.id   AF-A0A3G2G365-F1
#
_cell.length_a   1.000
_cell.length_b   1.000
_cell.length_c   1.000
_cell.angle_alpha   90.00
_cell.angle_beta   90.00
_cell.angle_gamma   90.00
#
_symmetry.space_group_name_H-M   'P 1'
#
loop_
_entity.id
_entity.type
_entity.pdbx_description
1 polymer ?
#
loop_
_entity_poly.entity_id
_entity_poly.type
_entity_poly.pdbx_seq_one_letter_code
_entity_poly.pdbx_strand_id
1 'polypeptide(L)'
;MSVNKKHSAILALDLGFAQYPNEEDQEFQGKINFNYNYRRINFTSQYQIGSYYLSEYAFSQLTDKNEKYKKLNTSVYYSSNAFKEKLGITSGLSYTDDNIYGKSPSAFCNLKWHARVYDFFVNSSLYNYSSANVRNNIFTIEAGVTLNLQKATLSTKKKSDIYAFAFYDKNNNNIFDTDEETASNYLININNIAFKTDPEGKILYKNVPFGKYRLKQSIQEGWYYDDQMLDISQYKLEIAIPLHQNGTVAGHINYEFDHKTAVDFNPRANGITLNVFRDDILIETVSTDDNGEFISFLPIGNYTISLNANSLPQNTYCETERTHFSVKAGELHTLPEFVIKVKEKKYIRRNLEIK
;
A
#
# COMPACT_ATOMS: atom_id res chain seq x y z
N MET A 1 -15.00 0.85 -38.83
CA MET A 1 -13.61 1.25 -39.17
C MET A 1 -13.48 1.36 -40.68
N SER A 2 -12.75 2.36 -41.19
CA SER A 2 -12.54 2.51 -42.65
C SER A 2 -11.56 1.45 -43.18
N VAL A 3 -11.81 0.98 -44.41
CA VAL A 3 -11.02 -0.05 -45.12
C VAL A 3 -9.54 0.32 -45.25
N ASN A 4 -9.21 1.62 -45.26
CA ASN A 4 -7.83 2.12 -45.35
C ASN A 4 -7.16 2.39 -43.98
N LYS A 5 -7.85 2.11 -42.87
CA LYS A 5 -7.43 2.38 -41.46
C LYS A 5 -7.02 3.83 -41.17
N LYS A 6 -7.33 4.80 -42.05
CA LYS A 6 -6.99 6.23 -41.85
C LYS A 6 -8.06 7.00 -41.11
N HIS A 7 -9.26 6.42 -40.98
CA HIS A 7 -10.41 7.04 -40.33
C HIS A 7 -10.99 6.10 -39.27
N SER A 8 -11.24 6.65 -38.08
CA SER A 8 -12.07 6.03 -37.06
C SER A 8 -13.06 7.06 -36.53
N ALA A 9 -14.34 6.69 -36.49
CA ALA A 9 -15.40 7.50 -35.90
C ALA A 9 -16.06 6.66 -34.80
N ILE A 10 -16.30 7.27 -33.65
CA ILE A 10 -17.05 6.68 -32.54
C ILE A 10 -18.12 7.71 -32.15
N LEU A 11 -19.37 7.26 -32.17
CA LEU A 11 -20.52 8.00 -31.65
C LEU A 11 -21.06 7.21 -30.46
N ALA A 12 -21.21 7.86 -29.32
CA ALA A 12 -21.82 7.30 -28.12
C ALA A 12 -22.97 8.22 -27.68
N LEU A 13 -24.07 7.60 -27.26
CA LEU A 13 -25.30 8.26 -26.83
C LEU A 13 -25.67 7.72 -25.47
N ASP A 14 -25.74 8.59 -24.47
CA ASP A 14 -26.31 8.30 -23.16
C ASP A 14 -27.62 9.08 -23.06
N LEU A 15 -28.76 8.40 -22.88
CA LEU A 15 -30.08 9.02 -22.77
C LEU A 15 -30.81 8.43 -21.57
N GLY A 16 -31.56 9.24 -20.83
CA GLY A 16 -32.32 8.77 -19.69
C GLY A 16 -33.19 9.84 -19.06
N PHE A 17 -33.84 9.47 -17.96
CA PHE A 17 -34.60 10.39 -17.13
C PHE A 17 -33.99 10.42 -15.74
N ALA A 18 -33.97 11.59 -15.11
CA ALA A 18 -33.45 11.81 -13.77
C ALA A 18 -34.45 12.63 -12.96
N GLN A 19 -34.61 12.29 -11.68
CA GLN A 19 -35.36 13.10 -10.72
C GLN A 19 -34.35 13.96 -9.94
N TYR A 20 -34.47 15.28 -10.05
CA TYR A 20 -33.57 16.21 -9.37
C TYR A 20 -34.09 16.58 -7.97
N PRO A 21 -33.21 16.97 -7.02
CA PRO A 21 -33.59 17.19 -5.63
C PRO A 21 -34.77 18.15 -5.36
N ASN A 22 -35.01 19.15 -6.23
CA ASN A 22 -36.12 20.10 -6.08
C ASN A 22 -37.19 19.98 -7.19
N GLU A 23 -37.18 18.90 -7.97
CA GLU A 23 -38.15 18.65 -9.03
C GLU A 23 -38.99 17.42 -8.66
N GLU A 24 -40.33 17.57 -8.67
CA GLU A 24 -41.24 16.45 -8.40
C GLU A 24 -41.29 15.47 -9.58
N ASP A 25 -41.14 15.99 -10.81
CA ASP A 25 -41.19 15.22 -12.03
C ASP A 25 -39.82 14.73 -12.50
N GLN A 26 -39.83 13.61 -13.22
CA GLN A 26 -38.63 13.13 -13.91
C GLN A 26 -38.32 13.99 -15.13
N GLU A 27 -37.08 14.43 -15.23
CA GLU A 27 -36.59 15.22 -16.35
C GLU A 27 -35.73 14.39 -17.30
N PHE A 28 -35.86 14.66 -18.60
CA PHE A 28 -34.96 14.08 -19.59
C PHE A 28 -33.53 14.62 -19.45
N GLN A 29 -32.56 13.71 -19.48
CA GLN A 29 -31.13 14.01 -19.61
C GLN A 29 -30.50 13.22 -20.75
N GLY A 30 -29.49 13.79 -21.37
CA GLY A 30 -28.79 13.13 -22.45
C GLY A 30 -27.40 13.68 -22.72
N LYS A 31 -26.53 12.84 -23.25
CA LYS A 31 -25.16 13.19 -23.62
C LYS A 31 -24.77 12.47 -24.91
N ILE A 32 -24.29 13.24 -25.86
CA ILE A 32 -23.78 12.77 -27.15
C ILE A 32 -22.28 12.98 -27.15
N ASN A 33 -21.51 11.93 -27.40
CA ASN A 33 -20.07 11.99 -27.58
C ASN A 33 -19.70 11.54 -28.97
N PHE A 34 -18.98 12.39 -29.70
CA PHE A 34 -18.47 12.11 -31.02
C PHE A 34 -16.96 12.26 -31.03
N ASN A 35 -16.25 11.24 -31.49
CA ASN A 35 -14.82 11.24 -31.67
C ASN A 35 -14.49 10.80 -33.09
N TYR A 36 -13.74 11.62 -33.81
CA TYR A 36 -13.33 11.36 -35.18
C TYR A 36 -11.82 11.55 -35.32
N ASN A 37 -11.13 10.47 -35.66
CA ASN A 37 -9.69 10.49 -35.86
C ASN A 37 -9.40 10.32 -37.35
N TYR A 38 -8.60 11.24 -37.90
CA TYR A 38 -8.07 11.18 -39.25
C TYR A 38 -6.56 11.41 -39.24
N ARG A 39 -5.79 10.33 -39.41
CA ARG A 39 -4.32 10.34 -39.38
C ARG A 39 -3.75 10.99 -38.11
N ARG A 40 -3.40 12.27 -38.19
CA ARG A 40 -2.78 13.08 -37.14
C ARG A 40 -3.75 14.08 -36.51
N ILE A 41 -4.95 14.20 -37.05
CA ILE A 41 -5.97 15.12 -36.58
C ILE A 41 -7.03 14.32 -35.84
N ASN A 42 -7.40 14.79 -34.67
CA ASN A 42 -8.48 14.23 -33.89
C ASN A 42 -9.48 15.36 -33.63
N PHE A 43 -10.74 15.06 -33.90
CA PHE A 43 -11.86 15.93 -33.62
C PHE A 43 -12.72 15.25 -32.57
N THR A 44 -13.07 15.99 -31.51
CA THR A 44 -13.93 15.48 -30.44
C THR A 44 -15.03 16.51 -30.20
N SER A 45 -16.25 16.03 -29.99
CA SER A 45 -17.39 16.88 -29.67
C SER A 45 -18.27 16.16 -28.67
N GLN A 46 -18.65 16.86 -27.62
CA GLN A 46 -19.55 16.38 -26.60
C GLN A 46 -20.65 17.42 -26.42
N TYR A 47 -21.90 16.98 -26.46
CA TYR A 47 -23.04 17.81 -26.12
C TYR A 47 -23.86 17.13 -25.03
N GLN A 48 -24.13 17.84 -23.95
CA GLN A 48 -24.86 17.36 -22.79
C GLN A 48 -26.06 18.27 -22.52
N ILE A 49 -27.18 17.66 -22.16
CA ILE A 49 -28.37 18.30 -21.63
C ILE A 49 -28.78 17.58 -20.35
N GLY A 50 -29.09 18.34 -19.30
CA GLY A 50 -29.32 17.80 -17.95
C GLY A 50 -28.04 17.65 -17.14
N SER A 51 -28.21 17.57 -15.82
CA SER A 51 -27.13 17.57 -14.84
C SER A 51 -26.80 16.14 -14.41
N TYR A 52 -25.65 15.62 -14.83
CA TYR A 52 -25.23 14.27 -14.44
C TYR A 52 -24.59 14.25 -13.05
N TYR A 53 -24.14 15.42 -12.56
CA TYR A 53 -23.56 15.59 -11.25
C TYR A 53 -24.38 16.57 -10.40
N LEU A 54 -24.41 16.33 -9.08
CA LEU A 54 -25.09 17.21 -8.12
C LEU A 54 -24.56 18.65 -8.17
N SER A 55 -23.26 18.83 -8.45
CA SER A 55 -22.66 20.15 -8.63
C SER A 55 -23.21 20.87 -9.85
N GLU A 56 -23.41 20.19 -10.98
CA GLU A 56 -23.98 20.79 -12.20
C GLU A 56 -25.40 21.28 -11.95
N TYR A 57 -26.20 20.47 -11.23
CA TYR A 57 -27.54 20.88 -10.79
C TYR A 57 -27.50 22.07 -9.83
N ALA A 58 -26.64 22.03 -8.81
CA ALA A 58 -26.53 23.14 -7.87
C ALA A 58 -26.12 24.45 -8.56
N PHE A 59 -25.17 24.40 -9.51
CA PHE A 59 -24.72 25.58 -10.23
C PHE A 59 -25.75 26.09 -11.26
N SER A 60 -26.51 25.21 -11.93
CA SER A 60 -27.57 25.65 -12.84
C SER A 60 -28.64 26.45 -12.08
N GLN A 61 -29.04 25.99 -10.89
CA GLN A 61 -30.02 26.70 -10.05
C GLN A 61 -29.51 28.07 -9.52
N LEU A 62 -28.18 28.28 -9.48
CA LEU A 62 -27.57 29.55 -9.09
C LEU A 62 -27.54 30.56 -10.25
N THR A 63 -27.37 30.10 -11.49
CA THR A 63 -27.30 30.96 -12.67
C THR A 63 -28.69 31.35 -13.18
N ASP A 64 -29.58 30.37 -13.40
CA ASP A 64 -30.98 30.60 -13.79
C ASP A 64 -31.85 29.40 -13.35
N LYS A 65 -32.82 29.65 -12.47
CA LYS A 65 -33.69 28.62 -11.86
C LYS A 65 -34.56 27.86 -12.85
N ASN A 66 -34.77 28.41 -14.06
CA ASN A 66 -35.64 27.82 -15.08
C ASN A 66 -34.86 27.23 -16.26
N GLU A 67 -33.53 27.35 -16.30
CA GLU A 67 -32.72 26.77 -17.38
C GLU A 67 -32.09 25.43 -17.00
N LYS A 68 -32.37 24.43 -17.83
CA LYS A 68 -31.68 23.13 -17.76
C LYS A 68 -30.21 23.29 -18.12
N TYR A 69 -29.35 22.64 -17.34
CA TYR A 69 -27.92 22.61 -17.60
C TYR A 69 -27.62 22.08 -19.01
N LYS A 70 -26.82 22.83 -19.76
CA LYS A 70 -26.31 22.44 -21.07
C LYS A 70 -24.82 22.63 -21.11
N LYS A 71 -24.15 21.73 -21.82
CA LYS A 71 -22.71 21.82 -22.04
C LYS A 71 -22.34 21.33 -23.42
N LEU A 72 -21.64 22.18 -24.16
CA LEU A 72 -20.97 21.83 -25.41
C LEU A 72 -19.47 21.89 -25.16
N ASN A 73 -18.76 20.83 -25.51
CA ASN A 73 -17.31 20.82 -25.55
C ASN A 73 -16.86 20.27 -26.90
N THR A 74 -16.23 21.09 -27.72
CA THR A 74 -15.68 20.67 -29.01
C THR A 74 -14.21 21.00 -29.09
N SER A 75 -13.41 20.07 -29.61
CA SER A 75 -11.99 20.31 -29.80
C SER A 75 -11.47 19.63 -31.06
N VAL A 76 -10.48 20.27 -31.67
CA VAL A 76 -9.69 19.72 -32.77
C VAL A 76 -8.23 19.82 -32.39
N TYR A 77 -7.51 18.72 -32.45
CA TYR A 77 -6.09 18.70 -32.14
C TYR A 77 -5.31 17.86 -33.14
N TYR A 78 -4.13 18.35 -33.46
CA TYR A 78 -3.13 17.72 -34.28
C TYR A 78 -2.05 17.10 -33.39
N SER A 79 -1.74 15.82 -33.60
CA SER A 79 -0.67 15.10 -32.92
C SER A 79 0.29 14.47 -33.92
N SER A 80 1.58 14.70 -33.75
CA SER A 80 2.59 14.18 -34.65
C SER A 80 3.94 13.97 -33.98
N ASN A 81 4.70 13.07 -34.58
CA ASN A 81 6.07 12.80 -34.17
C ASN A 81 7.04 13.27 -35.27
N ALA A 82 8.11 13.94 -34.86
CA ALA A 82 9.21 14.41 -35.72
C ALA A 82 10.56 13.86 -35.23
N PHE A 83 11.62 14.06 -36.02
CA PHE A 83 13.00 13.65 -35.68
C PHE A 83 13.17 12.17 -35.32
N LYS A 84 12.62 11.27 -36.14
CA LYS A 84 12.59 9.82 -35.87
C LYS A 84 11.99 9.52 -34.48
N GLU A 85 10.83 10.11 -34.23
CA GLU A 85 10.03 9.94 -33.00
C GLU A 85 10.62 10.59 -31.74
N LYS A 86 11.69 11.38 -31.86
CA LYS A 86 12.26 12.11 -30.72
C LYS A 86 11.42 13.30 -30.27
N LEU A 87 10.65 13.92 -31.15
CA LEU A 87 9.81 15.06 -30.78
C LEU A 87 8.35 14.71 -31.00
N GLY A 88 7.59 14.58 -29.92
CA GLY A 88 6.14 14.57 -29.93
C GLY A 88 5.60 16.00 -29.87
N ILE A 89 4.67 16.32 -30.76
CA ILE A 89 3.97 17.61 -30.81
C ILE A 89 2.49 17.30 -30.77
N THR A 90 1.77 17.88 -29.81
CA THR A 90 0.30 17.83 -29.78
C THR A 90 -0.24 19.23 -29.53
N SER A 91 -0.99 19.78 -30.48
CA SER A 91 -1.55 21.12 -30.36
C SER A 91 -2.98 21.14 -30.89
N GLY A 92 -3.82 21.97 -30.30
CA GLY A 92 -5.22 22.02 -30.65
C GLY A 92 -5.93 23.27 -30.21
N LEU A 93 -7.16 23.36 -30.68
CA LEU A 93 -8.15 24.35 -30.31
C LEU A 93 -9.33 23.63 -29.65
N SER A 94 -9.87 24.23 -28.61
CA SER A 94 -11.05 23.75 -27.90
C SER A 94 -12.02 24.90 -27.66
N TYR A 95 -13.31 24.59 -27.63
CA TYR A 95 -14.36 25.52 -27.31
C TYR A 95 -15.32 24.83 -26.36
N THR A 96 -15.46 25.39 -25.17
CA THR A 96 -16.47 24.98 -24.19
C THR A 96 -17.52 26.06 -24.07
N ASP A 97 -18.78 25.66 -24.05
CA ASP A 97 -19.92 26.52 -23.78
C ASP A 97 -20.77 25.80 -22.73
N ASP A 98 -20.83 26.35 -21.52
CA ASP A 98 -21.65 25.80 -20.46
C ASP A 98 -22.32 26.90 -19.63
N ASN A 99 -23.38 26.53 -18.92
CA ASN A 99 -24.17 27.45 -18.10
C ASN A 99 -23.39 28.05 -16.90
N ILE A 100 -22.17 27.58 -16.60
CA ILE A 100 -21.42 27.96 -15.39
C ILE A 100 -20.33 28.98 -15.73
N TYR A 101 -19.46 28.61 -16.67
CA TYR A 101 -18.28 29.35 -17.10
C TYR A 101 -18.49 30.10 -18.42
N GLY A 102 -19.65 29.90 -19.06
CA GLY A 102 -20.00 30.55 -20.32
C GLY A 102 -19.15 30.04 -21.47
N LYS A 103 -18.81 30.96 -22.38
CA LYS A 103 -18.06 30.62 -23.61
C LYS A 103 -16.58 30.71 -23.33
N SER A 104 -15.87 29.61 -23.57
CA SER A 104 -14.44 29.47 -23.32
C SER A 104 -13.70 28.87 -24.53
N PRO A 105 -13.35 29.70 -25.54
CA PRO A 105 -12.38 29.29 -26.54
C PRO A 105 -10.99 29.17 -25.91
N SER A 106 -10.30 28.11 -26.27
CA SER A 106 -8.99 27.76 -25.73
C SER A 106 -8.09 27.14 -26.80
N ALA A 107 -6.80 27.26 -26.58
CA ALA A 107 -5.77 26.70 -27.43
C ALA A 107 -4.69 26.07 -26.56
N PHE A 108 -4.04 25.01 -27.04
CA PHE A 108 -2.93 24.40 -26.33
C PHE A 108 -1.84 23.91 -27.27
N CYS A 109 -0.63 23.80 -26.75
CA CYS A 109 0.51 23.19 -27.41
C CYS A 109 1.36 22.45 -26.38
N ASN A 110 1.52 21.15 -26.60
CA ASN A 110 2.31 20.24 -25.79
C ASN A 110 3.46 19.70 -26.64
N LEU A 111 4.67 19.88 -26.16
CA LEU A 111 5.91 19.42 -26.78
C LEU A 111 6.58 18.42 -25.84
N LYS A 112 6.99 17.28 -26.38
CA LYS A 112 7.73 16.25 -25.63
C LYS A 112 8.96 15.83 -26.43
N TRP A 113 10.14 16.03 -25.86
CA TRP A 113 11.41 15.61 -26.45
C TRP A 113 11.98 14.41 -25.72
N HIS A 114 12.18 13.33 -26.47
CA HIS A 114 12.77 12.09 -26.01
C HIS A 114 14.27 12.05 -26.31
N ALA A 115 15.09 12.03 -25.27
CA ALA A 115 16.51 11.72 -25.33
C ALA A 115 16.81 10.34 -24.71
N ARG A 116 18.07 9.91 -24.76
CA ARG A 116 18.46 8.55 -24.33
C ARG A 116 18.26 8.30 -22.82
N VAL A 117 18.47 9.32 -22.00
CA VAL A 117 18.46 9.25 -20.53
C VAL A 117 17.52 10.29 -19.92
N TYR A 118 17.07 11.26 -20.72
CA TYR A 118 16.23 12.36 -20.28
C TYR A 118 15.04 12.50 -21.23
N ASP A 119 13.86 12.77 -20.68
CA ASP A 119 12.74 13.30 -21.45
C ASP A 119 12.47 14.72 -20.98
N PHE A 120 12.20 15.63 -21.91
CA PHE A 120 11.79 16.99 -21.61
C PHE A 120 10.37 17.19 -22.10
N PHE A 121 9.55 17.93 -21.35
CA PHE A 121 8.24 18.34 -21.82
C PHE A 121 8.00 19.82 -21.55
N VAL A 122 7.20 20.43 -22.43
CA VAL A 122 6.66 21.78 -22.28
C VAL A 122 5.19 21.73 -22.68
N ASN A 123 4.31 22.05 -21.74
CA ASN A 123 2.89 22.20 -21.98
C ASN A 123 2.53 23.68 -21.91
N SER A 124 1.67 24.13 -22.81
CA SER A 124 1.17 25.50 -22.82
C SER A 124 -0.31 25.48 -23.17
N SER A 125 -1.09 26.32 -22.48
CA SER A 125 -2.50 26.48 -22.76
C SER A 125 -2.95 27.91 -22.56
N LEU A 126 -3.88 28.34 -23.40
CA LEU A 126 -4.52 29.64 -23.36
C LEU A 126 -6.03 29.41 -23.23
N TYR A 127 -6.63 30.00 -22.21
CA TYR A 127 -8.07 29.99 -22.00
C TYR A 127 -8.60 31.42 -22.02
N ASN A 128 -9.63 31.66 -22.82
CA ASN A 128 -10.37 32.91 -22.81
C ASN A 128 -11.71 32.64 -22.14
N TYR A 129 -11.88 32.99 -20.87
CA TYR A 129 -13.16 32.85 -20.19
C TYR A 129 -14.00 34.10 -20.42
N SER A 130 -15.21 33.91 -20.94
CA SER A 130 -16.21 34.95 -21.03
C SER A 130 -17.49 34.49 -20.33
N SER A 131 -17.68 35.00 -19.11
CA SER A 131 -18.94 34.90 -18.36
C SER A 131 -19.54 36.30 -18.23
N ALA A 132 -20.85 36.37 -17.98
CA ALA A 132 -21.70 37.56 -18.15
C ALA A 132 -21.11 38.90 -17.63
N ASN A 133 -20.25 38.87 -16.60
CA ASN A 133 -19.64 40.06 -16.01
C ASN A 133 -18.10 40.03 -15.93
N VAL A 134 -17.43 38.96 -16.39
CA VAL A 134 -15.98 38.80 -16.26
C VAL A 134 -15.41 38.20 -17.55
N ARG A 135 -14.47 38.93 -18.16
CA ARG A 135 -13.64 38.44 -19.26
C ARG A 135 -12.21 38.30 -18.77
N ASN A 136 -11.67 37.09 -18.80
CA ASN A 136 -10.31 36.84 -18.35
C ASN A 136 -9.56 35.94 -19.34
N ASN A 137 -8.28 36.25 -19.55
CA ASN A 137 -7.39 35.47 -20.39
C ASN A 137 -6.32 34.85 -19.51
N ILE A 138 -6.27 33.52 -19.46
CA ILE A 138 -5.28 32.80 -18.67
C ILE A 138 -4.37 32.06 -19.63
N PHE A 139 -3.09 32.44 -19.63
CA PHE A 139 -2.03 31.69 -20.29
C PHE A 139 -1.24 30.93 -19.25
N THR A 140 -1.13 29.61 -19.41
CA THR A 140 -0.34 28.75 -18.53
C THR A 140 0.78 28.09 -19.31
N ILE A 141 1.93 27.96 -18.66
CA ILE A 141 3.08 27.25 -19.19
C ILE A 141 3.67 26.37 -18.09
N GLU A 142 3.97 25.12 -18.45
CA GLU A 142 4.56 24.12 -17.56
C GLU A 142 5.70 23.45 -18.31
N ALA A 143 6.84 23.24 -17.63
CA ALA A 143 7.97 22.54 -18.21
C ALA A 143 8.60 21.60 -17.17
N GLY A 144 9.12 20.46 -17.63
CA GLY A 144 9.73 19.48 -16.75
C GLY A 144 10.73 18.56 -17.44
N VAL A 145 11.51 17.87 -16.62
CA VAL A 145 12.51 16.87 -17.03
C VAL A 145 12.28 15.55 -16.29
N THR A 146 12.32 14.44 -17.03
CA THR A 146 12.25 13.09 -16.47
C THR A 146 13.58 12.39 -16.69
N LEU A 147 14.22 11.94 -15.61
CA LEU A 147 15.42 11.13 -15.68
C LEU A 147 15.05 9.65 -15.76
N ASN A 148 15.33 9.03 -16.91
CA ASN A 148 15.13 7.61 -17.14
C ASN A 148 16.37 6.83 -16.64
N LEU A 149 16.41 6.56 -15.33
CA LEU A 149 17.43 5.69 -14.73
C LEU A 149 17.26 4.27 -15.29
N GLN A 150 18.26 3.79 -16.04
CA GLN A 150 18.27 2.41 -16.48
C GLN A 150 18.36 1.51 -15.24
N LYS A 151 17.43 0.55 -15.11
CA LYS A 151 17.59 -0.56 -14.17
C LYS A 151 18.97 -1.15 -14.40
N ALA A 152 19.76 -1.34 -13.34
CA ALA A 152 21.10 -1.91 -13.40
C ALA A 152 21.12 -3.04 -14.42
N THR A 153 21.79 -2.81 -15.55
CA THR A 153 21.89 -3.78 -16.63
C THR A 153 22.73 -4.93 -16.11
N LEU A 154 22.06 -5.93 -15.57
CA LEU A 154 22.61 -7.24 -15.25
C LEU A 154 23.48 -7.69 -16.43
N SER A 155 24.76 -7.96 -16.17
CA SER A 155 25.76 -8.26 -17.20
C SER A 155 25.26 -9.38 -18.11
N THR A 156 25.09 -9.09 -19.40
CA THR A 156 24.56 -10.07 -20.37
C THR A 156 25.56 -11.18 -20.72
N LYS A 157 26.84 -11.03 -20.35
CA LYS A 157 27.91 -11.96 -20.76
C LYS A 157 28.18 -13.09 -19.76
N LYS A 158 27.96 -12.88 -18.47
CA LYS A 158 28.25 -13.88 -17.42
C LYS A 158 26.96 -14.30 -16.74
N LYS A 159 26.68 -15.59 -16.78
CA LYS A 159 25.47 -16.21 -16.24
C LYS A 159 25.86 -17.35 -15.30
N SER A 160 25.06 -17.53 -14.26
CA SER A 160 25.14 -18.61 -13.28
C SER A 160 23.92 -19.50 -13.38
N ASP A 161 24.09 -20.76 -13.02
CA ASP A 161 22.98 -21.60 -12.58
C ASP A 161 22.96 -21.60 -11.04
N ILE A 162 21.81 -21.30 -10.45
CA ILE A 162 21.59 -21.36 -9.00
C ILE A 162 20.88 -22.67 -8.69
N TYR A 163 21.47 -23.44 -7.78
CA TYR A 163 20.91 -24.65 -7.21
C TYR A 163 20.53 -24.34 -5.77
N ALA A 164 19.24 -24.20 -5.51
CA ALA A 164 18.74 -24.02 -4.15
C ALA A 164 18.20 -25.33 -3.61
N PHE A 165 18.46 -25.62 -2.35
CA PHE A 165 17.94 -26.77 -1.64
C PHE A 165 17.26 -26.30 -0.35
N ALA A 166 15.96 -26.51 -0.26
CA ALA A 166 15.14 -26.14 0.88
C ALA A 166 14.76 -27.37 1.71
N PHE A 167 14.83 -27.24 3.03
CA PHE A 167 14.54 -28.30 3.99
C PHE A 167 13.95 -27.71 5.27
N TYR A 168 13.20 -28.52 6.01
CA TYR A 168 12.63 -28.12 7.30
C TYR A 168 13.67 -28.27 8.40
N ASP A 169 14.25 -27.14 8.82
CA ASP A 169 15.25 -27.05 9.88
C ASP A 169 14.55 -27.04 11.24
N LYS A 170 14.38 -28.23 11.82
CA LYS A 170 13.57 -28.43 13.03
C LYS A 170 14.35 -28.06 14.29
N ASN A 171 15.69 -28.16 14.24
CA ASN A 171 16.56 -27.89 15.38
C ASN A 171 17.22 -26.49 15.32
N ASN A 172 16.94 -25.74 14.25
CA ASN A 172 17.38 -24.36 14.00
C ASN A 172 18.91 -24.22 13.91
N ASN A 173 19.61 -25.22 13.36
CA ASN A 173 21.07 -25.22 13.22
C ASN A 173 21.55 -24.80 11.81
N ASN A 174 20.63 -24.56 10.87
CA ASN A 174 20.86 -24.21 9.47
C ASN A 174 21.61 -25.28 8.64
N ILE A 175 21.60 -26.53 9.08
CA ILE A 175 22.27 -27.67 8.46
C ILE A 175 21.23 -28.76 8.23
N PHE A 176 21.22 -29.36 7.04
CA PHE A 176 20.33 -30.47 6.77
C PHE A 176 20.79 -31.73 7.49
N ASP A 177 20.05 -32.13 8.52
CA ASP A 177 20.32 -33.33 9.32
C ASP A 177 19.57 -34.58 8.82
N THR A 178 19.99 -35.76 9.26
CA THR A 178 19.43 -37.04 8.79
C THR A 178 17.97 -37.28 9.19
N ASP A 179 17.48 -36.59 10.21
CA ASP A 179 16.11 -36.63 10.72
C ASP A 179 15.21 -35.52 10.14
N GLU A 180 15.76 -34.69 9.25
CA GLU A 180 15.05 -33.59 8.62
C GLU A 180 14.47 -33.97 7.26
N GLU A 181 13.43 -33.23 6.89
CA GLU A 181 12.65 -33.48 5.68
C GLU A 181 12.93 -32.40 4.65
N THR A 182 13.02 -32.80 3.39
CA THR A 182 13.12 -31.85 2.28
C THR A 182 11.81 -31.08 2.11
N ALA A 183 11.90 -29.77 1.85
CA ALA A 183 10.74 -28.92 1.71
C ALA A 183 10.14 -29.03 0.31
N SER A 184 9.33 -30.07 0.08
CA SER A 184 8.64 -30.30 -1.19
C SER A 184 7.49 -29.31 -1.43
N ASN A 185 7.32 -28.87 -2.68
CA ASN A 185 6.23 -27.98 -3.12
C ASN A 185 6.18 -26.60 -2.43
N TYR A 186 7.25 -26.17 -1.79
CA TYR A 186 7.38 -24.92 -1.05
C TYR A 186 7.70 -23.74 -1.98
N LEU A 187 7.15 -22.56 -1.71
CA LEU A 187 7.37 -21.36 -2.53
C LEU A 187 8.54 -20.51 -2.00
N ILE A 188 9.55 -20.34 -2.84
CA ILE A 188 10.75 -19.54 -2.58
C ILE A 188 10.82 -18.34 -3.53
N ASN A 189 11.05 -17.14 -3.00
CA ASN A 189 11.12 -15.92 -3.79
C ASN A 189 12.56 -15.43 -3.96
N ILE A 190 13.06 -15.42 -5.20
CA ILE A 190 14.31 -14.75 -5.55
C ILE A 190 13.94 -13.47 -6.30
N ASN A 191 14.19 -12.32 -5.67
CA ASN A 191 13.69 -10.99 -6.04
C ASN A 191 12.16 -10.95 -6.15
N ASN A 192 11.61 -10.97 -7.36
CA ASN A 192 10.17 -10.93 -7.62
C ASN A 192 9.70 -12.21 -8.34
N ILE A 193 10.55 -13.23 -8.41
CA ILE A 193 10.26 -14.49 -9.09
C ILE A 193 10.05 -15.55 -8.01
N ALA A 194 8.85 -16.14 -8.01
CA ALA A 194 8.50 -17.26 -7.16
C ALA A 194 8.89 -18.57 -7.84
N PHE A 195 9.60 -19.42 -7.12
CA PHE A 195 9.96 -20.78 -7.49
C PHE A 195 9.23 -21.74 -6.57
N LYS A 196 8.75 -22.84 -7.13
CA LYS A 196 8.21 -23.96 -6.36
C LYS A 196 9.27 -25.05 -6.31
N THR A 197 9.61 -25.53 -5.13
CA THR A 197 10.54 -26.65 -4.97
C THR A 197 9.97 -27.94 -5.55
N ASP A 198 10.85 -28.80 -6.06
CA ASP A 198 10.51 -30.14 -6.52
C ASP A 198 10.30 -31.12 -5.33
N PRO A 199 9.94 -32.39 -5.57
CA PRO A 199 9.75 -33.38 -4.49
C PRO A 199 10.95 -33.56 -3.57
N GLU A 200 12.16 -33.31 -4.07
CA GLU A 200 13.42 -33.39 -3.32
C GLU A 200 13.81 -32.05 -2.67
N GLY A 201 12.92 -31.06 -2.65
CA GLY A 201 13.16 -29.74 -2.05
C GLY A 201 14.09 -28.83 -2.86
N LYS A 202 14.34 -29.13 -4.13
CA LYS A 202 15.33 -28.43 -4.95
C LYS A 202 14.69 -27.46 -5.93
N ILE A 203 15.45 -26.42 -6.26
CA ILE A 203 15.14 -25.43 -7.31
C ILE A 203 16.39 -25.26 -8.17
N LEU A 204 16.18 -25.25 -9.49
CA LEU A 204 17.22 -24.95 -10.47
C LEU A 204 16.85 -23.68 -11.25
N TYR A 205 17.51 -22.57 -10.92
CA TYR A 205 17.36 -21.31 -11.64
C TYR A 205 18.53 -21.13 -12.61
N LYS A 206 18.28 -21.42 -13.89
CA LYS A 206 19.32 -21.38 -14.94
C LYS A 206 19.51 -19.98 -15.52
N ASN A 207 20.71 -19.76 -16.05
CA ASN A 207 21.03 -18.58 -16.88
C ASN A 207 20.84 -17.24 -16.15
N VAL A 208 21.04 -17.21 -14.84
CA VAL A 208 20.92 -16.01 -14.00
C VAL A 208 22.13 -15.11 -14.21
N PRO A 209 21.97 -13.88 -14.70
CA PRO A 209 23.09 -12.96 -14.84
C PRO A 209 23.84 -12.73 -13.53
N PHE A 210 25.14 -12.46 -13.61
CA PHE A 210 25.90 -12.07 -12.44
C PHE A 210 25.37 -10.74 -11.86
N GLY A 211 25.33 -10.65 -10.53
CA GLY A 211 24.81 -9.50 -9.81
C GLY A 211 24.29 -9.86 -8.42
N LYS A 212 23.70 -8.87 -7.74
CA LYS A 212 23.11 -9.04 -6.41
C LYS A 212 21.61 -9.35 -6.53
N TYR A 213 21.20 -10.41 -5.87
CA TYR A 213 19.82 -10.89 -5.82
C TYR A 213 19.39 -10.99 -4.36
N ARG A 214 18.10 -10.85 -4.10
CA ARG A 214 17.55 -10.96 -2.74
C ARG A 214 16.67 -12.20 -2.65
N LEU A 215 17.03 -13.13 -1.78
CA LEU A 215 16.13 -14.17 -1.30
C LEU A 215 15.15 -13.48 -0.36
N LYS A 216 13.89 -13.30 -0.79
CA LYS A 216 12.89 -12.55 -0.02
C LYS A 216 12.09 -13.50 0.85
N GLN A 217 12.18 -13.31 2.15
CA GLN A 217 11.41 -14.08 3.13
C GLN A 217 9.92 -14.12 2.79
N SER A 218 9.34 -15.31 2.94
CA SER A 218 7.90 -15.54 2.88
C SER A 218 7.51 -16.60 3.90
N ILE A 219 6.33 -16.45 4.49
CA ILE A 219 5.77 -17.39 5.47
C ILE A 219 4.73 -18.26 4.76
N GLN A 220 4.86 -19.58 4.88
CA GLN A 220 3.90 -20.57 4.35
C GLN A 220 3.72 -21.70 5.36
N GLU A 221 2.48 -22.02 5.72
CA GLU A 221 2.16 -23.13 6.64
C GLU A 221 2.91 -23.07 7.98
N GLY A 222 3.18 -21.85 8.47
CA GLY A 222 3.91 -21.61 9.73
C GLY A 222 5.44 -21.68 9.61
N TRP A 223 5.97 -22.02 8.44
CA TRP A 223 7.40 -22.06 8.15
C TRP A 223 7.84 -20.79 7.40
N TYR A 224 9.11 -20.42 7.54
CA TYR A 224 9.73 -19.28 6.87
C TYR A 224 11.22 -19.52 6.64
N TYR A 225 11.83 -18.70 5.79
CA TYR A 225 13.28 -18.63 5.62
C TYR A 225 13.72 -17.18 5.74
N ASP A 226 14.97 -16.97 6.12
CA ASP A 226 15.50 -15.63 6.33
C ASP A 226 15.69 -14.86 5.01
N ASP A 227 15.54 -13.54 5.11
CA ASP A 227 15.89 -12.63 4.02
C ASP A 227 17.41 -12.58 3.86
N GLN A 228 17.90 -12.86 2.65
CA GLN A 228 19.33 -12.93 2.37
C GLN A 228 19.69 -12.25 1.05
N MET A 229 20.78 -11.47 1.07
CA MET A 229 21.41 -10.98 -0.16
C MET A 229 22.35 -12.05 -0.73
N LEU A 230 22.07 -12.47 -1.96
CA LEU A 230 22.86 -13.41 -2.75
C LEU A 230 23.77 -12.63 -3.71
N ASP A 231 25.08 -12.79 -3.60
CA ASP A 231 26.04 -12.24 -4.56
C ASP A 231 26.43 -13.28 -5.61
N ILE A 232 25.86 -13.16 -6.81
CA ILE A 232 26.08 -14.09 -7.91
C ILE A 232 27.27 -13.63 -8.74
N SER A 233 28.44 -14.21 -8.44
CA SER A 233 29.72 -13.89 -9.09
C SER A 233 30.43 -15.12 -9.69
N GLN A 234 29.78 -16.29 -9.65
CA GLN A 234 30.28 -17.57 -10.15
C GLN A 234 29.30 -18.22 -11.11
N TYR A 235 29.74 -19.20 -11.92
CA TYR A 235 28.91 -19.87 -12.93
C TYR A 235 27.94 -20.90 -12.34
N LYS A 236 28.20 -21.35 -11.11
CA LYS A 236 27.36 -22.28 -10.37
C LYS A 236 27.34 -21.81 -8.92
N LEU A 237 26.15 -21.53 -8.40
CA LEU A 237 25.94 -21.15 -7.01
C LEU A 237 25.03 -22.18 -6.37
N GLU A 238 25.46 -22.75 -5.25
CA GLU A 238 24.65 -23.66 -4.43
C GLU A 238 24.25 -22.93 -3.15
N ILE A 239 22.96 -22.93 -2.84
CA ILE A 239 22.42 -22.32 -1.62
C ILE A 239 21.53 -23.31 -0.87
N ALA A 240 21.76 -23.39 0.44
CA ALA A 240 20.85 -24.05 1.36
C ALA A 240 19.81 -23.01 1.83
N ILE A 241 18.55 -23.42 1.92
CA ILE A 241 17.44 -22.60 2.41
C ILE A 241 16.81 -23.36 3.58
N PRO A 242 17.34 -23.22 4.80
CA PRO A 242 16.71 -23.79 5.98
C PRO A 242 15.37 -23.08 6.21
N LEU A 243 14.32 -23.86 6.37
CA LEU A 243 13.01 -23.37 6.77
C LEU A 243 12.88 -23.50 8.29
N HIS A 244 12.62 -22.39 8.95
CA HIS A 244 12.40 -22.31 10.38
C HIS A 244 10.91 -22.21 10.69
N GLN A 245 10.52 -22.69 11.87
CA GLN A 245 9.16 -22.56 12.38
C GLN A 245 9.18 -21.74 13.65
N ASN A 246 8.21 -20.84 13.80
CA ASN A 246 8.00 -20.16 15.06
C ASN A 246 7.25 -21.07 16.04
N GLY A 247 7.46 -20.87 17.34
CA GLY A 247 6.52 -21.31 18.36
C GLY A 247 5.56 -20.18 18.73
N THR A 248 4.46 -20.55 19.38
CA THR A 248 3.46 -19.60 19.87
C THR A 248 3.64 -19.44 21.36
N VAL A 249 3.68 -18.21 21.85
CA VAL A 249 3.71 -17.90 23.27
C VAL A 249 2.44 -17.14 23.62
N ALA A 250 1.71 -17.65 24.59
CA ALA A 250 0.50 -17.00 25.09
C ALA A 250 0.67 -16.69 26.57
N GLY A 251 0.03 -15.62 27.02
CA GLY A 251 -0.05 -15.30 28.45
C GLY A 251 -1.26 -14.46 28.75
N HIS A 252 -1.49 -14.27 30.06
CA HIS A 252 -2.64 -13.55 30.58
C HIS A 252 -2.22 -12.69 31.77
N ILE A 253 -2.84 -11.53 31.90
CA ILE A 253 -2.73 -10.66 33.08
C ILE A 253 -4.02 -10.72 33.89
N ASN A 254 -3.92 -10.59 35.20
CA ASN A 254 -5.09 -10.57 36.07
C ASN A 254 -4.88 -9.62 37.26
N TYR A 255 -5.97 -9.04 37.75
CA TYR A 255 -5.94 -8.10 38.87
C TYR A 255 -6.31 -8.81 40.17
N GLU A 256 -5.44 -8.73 41.16
CA GLU A 256 -5.69 -9.25 42.51
C GLU A 256 -5.63 -8.10 43.53
N PHE A 257 -6.75 -7.83 44.20
CA PHE A 257 -6.83 -6.77 45.22
C PHE A 257 -7.98 -7.00 46.20
N ASP A 258 -7.83 -6.49 47.43
CA ASP A 258 -8.92 -6.43 48.40
C ASP A 258 -9.72 -5.14 48.21
N HIS A 259 -11.01 -5.29 47.85
CA HIS A 259 -11.94 -4.18 47.65
C HIS A 259 -12.08 -3.23 48.87
N LYS A 260 -11.72 -3.67 50.08
CA LYS A 260 -11.82 -2.85 51.30
C LYS A 260 -10.59 -1.98 51.54
N THR A 261 -9.41 -2.46 51.17
CA THR A 261 -8.13 -1.78 51.46
C THR A 261 -7.55 -1.09 50.23
N ALA A 262 -7.93 -1.48 49.02
CA ALA A 262 -7.42 -0.92 47.78
C ALA A 262 -7.64 0.60 47.67
N VAL A 263 -6.63 1.30 47.16
CA VAL A 263 -6.72 2.68 46.69
C VAL A 263 -7.50 2.70 45.37
N ASP A 264 -8.24 3.78 45.13
CA ASP A 264 -9.01 3.97 43.91
C ASP A 264 -8.09 3.86 42.67
N PHE A 265 -8.53 3.05 41.70
CA PHE A 265 -7.85 2.82 40.43
C PHE A 265 -8.89 2.50 39.35
N ASN A 266 -8.50 2.65 38.08
CA ASN A 266 -9.34 2.26 36.94
C ASN A 266 -8.71 1.04 36.27
N PRO A 267 -9.28 -0.18 36.44
CA PRO A 267 -8.71 -1.38 35.84
C PRO A 267 -8.74 -1.30 34.32
N ARG A 268 -7.65 -1.70 33.67
CA ARG A 268 -7.58 -1.85 32.22
C ARG A 268 -6.82 -3.11 31.86
N ALA A 269 -7.48 -4.00 31.13
CA ALA A 269 -6.87 -5.22 30.64
C ALA A 269 -6.15 -5.00 29.30
N ASN A 270 -6.67 -4.14 28.43
CA ASN A 270 -6.06 -3.80 27.13
C ASN A 270 -4.83 -2.89 27.26
N GLY A 271 -3.85 -3.10 26.38
CA GLY A 271 -2.77 -2.16 26.14
C GLY A 271 -1.75 -2.12 27.28
N ILE A 272 -1.69 -3.17 28.10
CA ILE A 272 -0.57 -3.45 28.97
C ILE A 272 0.52 -4.06 28.10
N THR A 273 1.70 -3.46 28.10
CA THR A 273 2.80 -3.86 27.22
C THR A 273 3.75 -4.82 27.92
N LEU A 274 4.20 -5.85 27.22
CA LEU A 274 5.24 -6.77 27.65
C LEU A 274 6.37 -6.76 26.61
N ASN A 275 7.60 -6.72 27.11
CA ASN A 275 8.83 -6.68 26.32
C ASN A 275 9.47 -8.07 26.31
N VAL A 276 9.74 -8.60 25.11
CA VAL A 276 10.40 -9.90 24.92
C VAL A 276 11.87 -9.66 24.57
N PHE A 277 12.74 -10.32 25.32
CA PHE A 277 14.19 -10.24 25.21
C PHE A 277 14.79 -11.58 24.81
N ARG A 278 15.78 -11.54 23.94
CA ARG A 278 16.70 -12.65 23.65
C ARG A 278 18.12 -12.15 23.92
N ASP A 279 18.86 -12.86 24.78
CA ASP A 279 20.22 -12.46 25.18
C ASP A 279 20.30 -10.99 25.65
N ASP A 280 19.32 -10.56 26.46
CA ASP A 280 19.11 -9.18 26.95
C ASP A 280 18.86 -8.10 25.88
N ILE A 281 18.73 -8.48 24.60
CA ILE A 281 18.33 -7.59 23.51
C ILE A 281 16.82 -7.63 23.37
N LEU A 282 16.17 -6.46 23.39
CA LEU A 282 14.74 -6.33 23.09
C LEU A 282 14.49 -6.69 21.62
N ILE A 283 13.66 -7.70 21.38
CA ILE A 283 13.34 -8.16 20.02
C ILE A 283 11.89 -7.87 19.63
N GLU A 284 10.99 -7.77 20.61
CA GLU A 284 9.55 -7.58 20.37
C GLU A 284 8.89 -6.93 21.59
N THR A 285 7.85 -6.14 21.35
CA THR A 285 6.93 -5.65 22.37
C THR A 285 5.52 -6.09 21.98
N VAL A 286 4.84 -6.79 22.89
CA VAL A 286 3.46 -7.22 22.72
C VAL A 286 2.54 -6.47 23.67
N SER A 287 1.27 -6.36 23.31
CA SER A 287 0.24 -5.70 24.11
C SER A 287 -0.91 -6.65 24.36
N THR A 288 -1.49 -6.55 25.55
CA THR A 288 -2.69 -7.30 25.92
C THR A 288 -3.94 -6.76 25.22
N ASP A 289 -4.90 -7.66 24.98
CA ASP A 289 -6.22 -7.33 24.45
C ASP A 289 -7.23 -6.93 25.56
N ASP A 290 -8.50 -6.77 25.18
CA ASP A 290 -9.58 -6.40 26.11
C ASP A 290 -9.83 -7.43 27.23
N ASN A 291 -9.40 -8.67 27.04
CA ASN A 291 -9.48 -9.73 28.04
C ASN A 291 -8.19 -9.86 28.87
N GLY A 292 -7.15 -9.09 28.57
CA GLY A 292 -5.86 -9.21 29.25
C GLY A 292 -4.99 -10.35 28.70
N GLU A 293 -5.35 -10.90 27.55
CA GLU A 293 -4.60 -11.97 26.88
C GLU A 293 -3.59 -11.36 25.90
N PHE A 294 -2.46 -12.03 25.70
CA PHE A 294 -1.51 -11.68 24.64
C PHE A 294 -0.95 -12.93 23.98
N ILE A 295 -0.61 -12.81 22.70
CA ILE A 295 0.01 -13.87 21.90
C ILE A 295 1.21 -13.28 21.14
N SER A 296 2.31 -14.03 21.07
CA SER A 296 3.50 -13.70 20.29
C SER A 296 3.98 -14.92 19.51
N PHE A 297 4.59 -14.70 18.35
CA PHE A 297 5.18 -15.73 17.50
C PHE A 297 6.68 -15.55 17.46
N LEU A 298 7.40 -16.41 18.16
CA LEU A 298 8.84 -16.28 18.36
C LEU A 298 9.57 -17.44 17.68
N PRO A 299 10.76 -17.20 17.11
CA PRO A 299 11.61 -18.29 16.65
C PRO A 299 11.98 -19.24 17.80
N ILE A 300 12.52 -20.41 17.47
CA ILE A 300 13.02 -21.35 18.47
C ILE A 300 14.14 -20.68 19.28
N GLY A 301 14.11 -20.84 20.61
CA GLY A 301 15.15 -20.29 21.47
C GLY A 301 14.71 -20.04 22.90
N ASN A 302 15.63 -19.47 23.68
CA ASN A 302 15.39 -19.07 25.06
C ASN A 302 15.14 -17.57 25.13
N TYR A 303 14.16 -17.17 25.93
CA TYR A 303 13.69 -15.81 26.01
C TYR A 303 13.41 -15.41 27.44
N THR A 304 13.35 -14.09 27.62
CA THR A 304 12.81 -13.49 28.82
C THR A 304 11.73 -12.50 28.43
N ILE A 305 10.55 -12.62 29.01
CA ILE A 305 9.49 -11.63 28.85
C ILE A 305 9.42 -10.79 30.11
N SER A 306 9.18 -9.49 29.96
CA SER A 306 9.01 -8.58 31.07
C SER A 306 7.82 -7.66 30.88
N LEU A 307 6.94 -7.60 31.89
CA LEU A 307 5.83 -6.65 31.91
C LEU A 307 6.38 -5.24 32.12
N ASN A 308 5.98 -4.31 31.25
CA ASN A 308 6.39 -2.91 31.36
C ASN A 308 5.49 -2.19 32.38
N ALA A 309 6.02 -1.97 33.59
CA ALA A 309 5.29 -1.32 34.68
C ALA A 309 4.73 0.07 34.32
N ASN A 310 5.33 0.79 33.37
CA ASN A 310 4.83 2.10 32.93
C ASN A 310 3.51 2.03 32.14
N SER A 311 3.17 0.84 31.64
CA SER A 311 1.89 0.61 30.94
C SER A 311 0.74 0.29 31.89
N LEU A 312 1.02 0.02 33.17
CA LEU A 312 0.03 -0.31 34.18
C LEU A 312 -0.79 0.92 34.62
N PRO A 313 -2.06 0.74 35.01
CA PRO A 313 -2.86 1.80 35.62
C PRO A 313 -2.21 2.37 36.88
N GLN A 314 -2.52 3.63 37.19
CA GLN A 314 -2.06 4.27 38.41
C GLN A 314 -2.46 3.46 39.64
N ASN A 315 -1.57 3.45 40.66
CA ASN A 315 -1.74 2.71 41.91
C ASN A 315 -1.66 1.19 41.79
N THR A 316 -1.20 0.65 40.65
CA THR A 316 -0.99 -0.80 40.48
C THR A 316 0.49 -1.14 40.31
N TYR A 317 0.84 -2.40 40.53
CA TYR A 317 2.19 -2.95 40.33
C TYR A 317 2.09 -4.46 40.10
N CYS A 318 3.10 -5.07 39.47
CA CYS A 318 3.18 -6.53 39.33
C CYS A 318 4.35 -7.05 40.19
N GLU A 319 4.16 -8.15 40.91
CA GLU A 319 5.23 -8.72 41.74
C GLU A 319 6.24 -9.51 40.90
N THR A 320 5.76 -10.21 39.87
CA THR A 320 6.60 -10.99 38.95
C THR A 320 6.61 -10.31 37.59
N GLU A 321 7.45 -9.29 37.45
CA GLU A 321 7.54 -8.51 36.23
C GLU A 321 8.37 -9.19 35.13
N ARG A 322 9.07 -10.29 35.43
CA ARG A 322 10.02 -10.92 34.48
C ARG A 322 10.02 -12.44 34.60
N THR A 323 9.86 -13.13 33.47
CA THR A 323 9.78 -14.60 33.39
C THR A 323 10.65 -15.12 32.25
N HIS A 324 11.37 -16.21 32.51
CA HIS A 324 12.17 -16.91 31.50
C HIS A 324 11.38 -18.09 30.93
N PHE A 325 11.52 -18.32 29.62
CA PHE A 325 10.84 -19.42 28.93
C PHE A 325 11.62 -19.85 27.68
N SER A 326 11.29 -21.03 27.17
CA SER A 326 11.89 -21.58 25.95
C SER A 326 10.79 -21.86 24.93
N VAL A 327 11.01 -21.44 23.70
CA VAL A 327 10.08 -21.63 22.58
C VAL A 327 10.57 -22.80 21.75
N LYS A 328 9.63 -23.69 21.40
CA LYS A 328 9.84 -24.84 20.53
C LYS A 328 9.04 -24.70 19.23
N ALA A 329 9.51 -25.34 18.18
CA ALA A 329 8.92 -25.30 16.85
C ALA A 329 7.44 -25.75 16.90
N GLY A 330 6.52 -24.90 16.43
CA GLY A 330 5.11 -25.27 16.28
C GLY A 330 4.34 -25.55 17.58
N GLU A 331 4.96 -25.40 18.75
CA GLU A 331 4.31 -25.61 20.04
C GLU A 331 3.69 -24.32 20.59
N LEU A 332 2.58 -24.46 21.32
CA LEU A 332 2.01 -23.39 22.14
C LEU A 332 2.59 -23.47 23.55
N HIS A 333 3.28 -22.43 23.97
CA HIS A 333 3.78 -22.26 25.33
C HIS A 333 2.95 -21.22 26.08
N THR A 334 2.21 -21.67 27.09
CA THR A 334 1.43 -20.78 27.96
C THR A 334 2.29 -20.34 29.15
N LEU A 335 2.52 -19.04 29.26
CA LEU A 335 3.24 -18.43 30.36
C LEU A 335 2.41 -18.44 31.65
N PRO A 336 3.07 -18.42 32.83
CA PRO A 336 2.39 -18.11 34.08
C PRO A 336 1.67 -16.76 34.00
N GLU A 337 0.58 -16.66 34.74
CA GLU A 337 -0.23 -15.44 34.83
C GLU A 337 0.57 -14.28 35.47
N PHE A 338 0.45 -13.09 34.87
CA PHE A 338 1.02 -11.87 35.41
C PHE A 338 0.00 -11.21 36.33
N VAL A 339 0.18 -11.44 37.64
CA VAL A 339 -0.72 -10.89 38.66
C VAL A 339 -0.38 -9.43 38.95
N ILE A 340 -1.33 -8.54 38.67
CA ILE A 340 -1.27 -7.10 38.93
C ILE A 340 -1.99 -6.83 40.26
N LYS A 341 -1.24 -6.31 41.23
CA LYS A 341 -1.77 -5.91 42.54
C LYS A 341 -2.04 -4.42 42.60
N VAL A 342 -2.96 -4.04 43.48
CA VAL A 342 -3.34 -2.64 43.74
C VAL A 342 -2.78 -2.20 45.08
N LYS A 343 -2.24 -0.97 45.15
CA LYS A 343 -1.73 -0.39 46.40
C LYS A 343 -2.86 -0.21 47.42
N GLU A 344 -2.57 -0.46 48.68
CA GLU A 344 -3.53 -0.31 49.78
C GLU A 344 -3.47 1.06 50.47
N LYS A 345 -4.60 1.46 51.05
CA LYS A 345 -4.76 2.69 51.85
C LYS A 345 -3.96 2.56 53.15
N LYS A 346 -2.98 3.45 53.38
CA LYS A 346 -2.29 3.55 54.67
C LYS A 346 -3.19 4.20 55.72
N TYR A 347 -3.70 3.43 56.67
CA TYR A 347 -4.37 3.97 57.86
C TYR A 347 -3.32 4.49 58.86
N ILE A 348 -3.20 5.82 58.99
CA ILE A 348 -2.44 6.42 60.08
C ILE A 348 -3.33 6.44 61.33
N ARG A 349 -3.06 5.58 62.32
CA ARG A 349 -3.64 5.71 63.66
C ARG A 349 -3.08 6.98 64.31
N ARG A 350 -3.87 8.06 64.36
CA ARG A 350 -3.64 9.15 65.32
C ARG A 350 -4.04 8.65 66.70
N ASN A 351 -3.06 8.38 67.56
CA ASN A 351 -3.31 8.25 68.99
C ASN A 351 -3.79 9.61 69.51
N LEU A 352 -5.05 9.70 69.92
CA LEU A 352 -5.57 10.79 70.73
C LEU A 352 -5.13 10.52 72.17
N GLU A 353 -4.04 11.14 72.60
CA GLU A 353 -3.76 11.32 74.02
C GLU A 353 -4.77 12.34 74.58
N ILE A 354 -5.74 11.85 75.34
CA ILE A 354 -6.61 12.69 76.16
C ILE A 354 -5.84 12.94 77.46
N LYS A 355 -5.60 14.23 77.73
CA LYS A 355 -4.93 14.80 78.90
C LYS A 355 -5.75 14.65 80.17
#